data_AF-A0AAW7M012-F1
#
_entry.id   AF-A0AAW7M012-F1
#
_cell.length_a   1.000
_cell.length_b   1.000
_cell.length_c   1.000
_cell.angle_alpha   90.00
_cell.angle_beta   90.00
_cell.angle_gamma   90.00
#
_symmetry.space_group_name_H-M   'P 1'
#
loop_
_entity.id
_entity.type
_entity.pdbx_description
1 polymer ?
#
loop_
_entity_poly.entity_id
_entity_poly.type
_entity_poly.pdbx_seq_one_letter_code
_entity_poly.pdbx_strand_id
1 'polypeptide(L)'
;MEILIALTIAAVPAAYVVWTRYFRIFPLSYFGIENVQRVAKWESPEWRERVFARGGMTSNEWIRINTRQLEAINAELRRRNL
;
A
#
# COMPACT_ATOMS: atom_id res chain seq x y z
N MET A 1 21.70 8.97 30.37
CA MET A 1 22.25 8.07 29.33
C MET A 1 21.31 6.93 28.97
N GLU A 2 20.71 6.25 29.94
CA GLU A 2 19.82 5.08 29.71
C GLU A 2 18.64 5.38 28.77
N ILE A 3 17.96 6.53 28.94
CA ILE A 3 16.85 6.94 28.07
C ILE A 3 17.32 7.14 26.62
N LEU A 4 18.48 7.75 26.39
CA LEU A 4 19.02 7.99 25.05
C LEU A 4 19.40 6.68 24.35
N ILE A 5 19.95 5.72 25.12
CA ILE A 5 20.26 4.37 24.62
C ILE A 5 18.97 3.65 24.23
N ALA A 6 17.95 3.66 25.10
CA ALA A 6 16.66 3.04 24.83
C ALA A 6 15.97 3.64 23.59
N LEU A 7 15.99 4.97 23.43
CA LEU A 7 15.44 5.66 22.26
C LEU A 7 16.19 5.30 20.98
N THR A 8 17.51 5.18 21.04
CA THR A 8 18.32 4.80 19.87
C THR A 8 18.00 3.36 19.43
N ILE A 9 17.87 2.44 20.39
CA ILE A 9 17.48 1.05 20.11
C ILE A 9 16.08 0.99 19.50
N ALA A 10 15.12 1.77 20.02
CA ALA A 10 13.75 1.81 19.49
C ALA A 10 13.63 2.50 18.11
N ALA A 11 14.48 3.49 17.83
CA ALA A 11 14.46 4.22 16.57
C ALA A 11 14.83 3.34 15.38
N VAL A 12 15.71 2.34 15.55
CA VAL A 12 16.15 1.46 14.46
C VAL A 12 15.00 0.59 13.91
N PRO A 13 14.24 -0.16 14.73
CA PRO A 13 13.04 -0.87 14.28
C PRO A 13 11.99 0.07 13.68
N ALA A 14 11.77 1.24 14.29
CA ALA A 14 10.80 2.21 13.78
C ALA A 14 11.19 2.71 12.37
N ALA A 15 12.46 3.05 12.16
CA ALA A 15 12.99 3.44 10.87
C ALA A 15 12.86 2.30 9.84
N TYR A 16 13.14 1.05 10.24
CA TYR A 16 12.97 -0.11 9.36
C TYR A 16 11.51 -0.31 8.93
N VAL A 17 10.55 -0.14 9.84
CA VAL A 17 9.11 -0.22 9.53
C VAL A 17 8.70 0.88 8.57
N VAL A 18 9.14 2.12 8.81
CA VAL A 18 8.86 3.26 7.92
C VAL A 18 9.45 3.02 6.54
N TRP A 19 10.71 2.60 6.45
CA TRP A 19 11.37 2.26 5.19
C TRP A 19 10.58 1.19 4.42
N THR A 20 10.25 0.10 5.11
CA THR A 20 9.54 -1.04 4.53
C THR A 20 8.15 -0.64 4.02
N ARG A 21 7.44 0.22 4.74
CA ARG A 21 6.07 0.61 4.36
C ARG A 21 6.03 1.63 3.22
N TYR A 22 6.92 2.61 3.23
CA TYR A 22 6.82 3.79 2.36
C TYR A 22 7.80 3.81 1.19
N PHE A 23 8.95 3.15 1.31
CA PHE A 23 10.04 3.28 0.34
C PHE A 23 10.40 1.96 -0.34
N ARG A 24 10.32 0.84 0.39
CA ARG A 24 10.59 -0.48 -0.18
C ARG A 24 9.52 -0.84 -1.22
N ILE A 25 9.98 -1.08 -2.45
CA ILE A 25 9.15 -1.59 -3.53
C ILE A 25 9.12 -3.11 -3.44
N PHE A 26 7.92 -3.68 -3.36
CA PHE A 26 7.70 -5.11 -3.41
C PHE A 26 7.24 -5.54 -4.81
N PRO A 27 7.68 -6.72 -5.29
CA PRO A 27 7.21 -7.24 -6.57
C PRO A 27 5.70 -7.47 -6.52
N LEU A 28 5.01 -7.38 -7.65
CA LEU A 28 3.54 -7.53 -7.69
C LEU A 28 3.05 -8.88 -7.15
N SER A 29 3.86 -9.94 -7.25
CA SER A 29 3.58 -11.25 -6.66
C SER A 29 3.44 -11.23 -5.15
N TYR A 30 4.11 -10.33 -4.46
CA TYR A 30 3.98 -10.15 -3.01
C TYR A 30 2.54 -9.80 -2.60
N PHE A 31 1.80 -9.07 -3.44
CA PHE A 31 0.42 -8.65 -3.18
C PHE A 31 -0.63 -9.62 -3.76
N GLY A 32 -0.19 -10.70 -4.41
CA GLY A 32 -1.02 -11.60 -5.21
C GLY A 32 -1.35 -10.99 -6.57
N ILE A 33 -0.74 -11.52 -7.64
CA ILE A 33 -0.86 -10.98 -9.01
C ILE A 33 -2.33 -10.84 -9.43
N GLU A 34 -3.17 -11.83 -9.13
CA GLU A 34 -4.60 -11.79 -9.45
C GLU A 34 -5.34 -10.62 -8.78
N ASN A 35 -5.01 -10.35 -7.51
CA ASN A 35 -5.59 -9.22 -6.78
C ASN A 35 -5.14 -7.89 -7.39
N VAL A 36 -3.86 -7.78 -7.75
CA VAL A 36 -3.31 -6.60 -8.42
C VAL A 36 -4.02 -6.37 -9.76
N GLN A 37 -4.20 -7.42 -10.56
CA GLN A 37 -4.93 -7.34 -11.83
C GLN A 37 -6.40 -6.96 -11.64
N ARG A 38 -7.07 -7.49 -10.61
CA ARG A 38 -8.46 -7.14 -10.28
C ARG A 38 -8.59 -5.66 -9.92
N VAL A 39 -7.72 -5.18 -9.04
CA VAL A 39 -7.66 -3.77 -8.64
C VAL A 39 -7.38 -2.89 -9.85
N ALA A 40 -6.39 -3.26 -10.68
CA ALA A 40 -5.97 -2.50 -11.84
C ALA A 40 -7.11 -2.20 -12.83
N LYS A 41 -8.11 -3.09 -12.96
CA LYS A 41 -9.29 -2.87 -13.83
C LYS A 41 -10.05 -1.58 -13.50
N TRP A 42 -9.99 -1.14 -12.24
CA TRP A 42 -10.70 0.04 -11.73
C TRP A 42 -9.79 1.24 -11.50
N GLU A 43 -8.49 1.09 -11.75
CA GLU A 43 -7.48 2.12 -11.51
C GLU A 43 -7.13 2.87 -12.80
N SER A 44 -6.65 4.11 -12.62
CA SER A 44 -6.33 4.98 -13.75
C SER A 44 -5.21 4.38 -14.62
N PRO A 45 -5.19 4.66 -15.94
CA PRO A 45 -4.12 4.20 -16.82
C PRO A 45 -2.73 4.60 -16.30
N GLU A 46 -2.58 5.82 -15.78
CA GLU A 46 -1.30 6.35 -15.27
C GLU A 46 -0.83 5.56 -14.04
N TRP A 47 -1.76 5.17 -13.16
CA TRP A 47 -1.42 4.30 -12.03
C TRP A 47 -0.94 2.94 -12.53
N ARG A 48 -1.69 2.33 -13.46
CA ARG A 48 -1.38 1.02 -14.02
C ARG A 48 -0.01 1.02 -14.69
N GLU A 49 0.22 1.95 -15.61
CA GLU A 49 1.50 2.09 -16.32
C GLU A 49 2.65 2.23 -15.33
N ARG A 50 2.52 3.12 -14.35
CA ARG A 50 3.55 3.28 -13.31
C ARG A 50 3.85 1.97 -12.57
N VAL A 51 2.82 1.25 -12.13
CA VAL A 51 2.99 0.05 -11.31
C VAL A 51 3.51 -1.14 -12.12
N PHE A 52 2.97 -1.37 -13.31
CA PHE A 52 3.39 -2.47 -14.17
C PHE A 52 4.77 -2.22 -14.79
N ALA A 53 5.08 -0.99 -15.22
CA ALA A 53 6.43 -0.66 -15.73
C ALA A 53 7.49 -0.77 -14.63
N ARG A 54 7.16 -0.36 -13.40
CA ARG A 54 8.05 -0.50 -12.24
C ARG A 54 8.16 -1.96 -11.75
N GLY A 55 7.24 -2.84 -12.14
CA GLY A 55 7.20 -4.25 -11.72
C GLY A 55 6.84 -4.46 -10.24
N GLY A 56 6.33 -3.43 -9.56
CA GLY A 56 6.13 -3.47 -8.11
C GLY A 56 5.52 -2.20 -7.53
N MET A 57 5.19 -2.26 -6.24
CA MET A 57 4.72 -1.10 -5.48
C MET A 57 5.07 -1.17 -4.00
N THR A 58 4.96 -0.04 -3.31
CA THR A 58 5.16 0.01 -1.86
C THR A 58 3.93 -0.53 -1.14
N SER A 59 4.09 -1.08 0.06
CA SER A 59 2.95 -1.56 0.85
C SER A 59 1.95 -0.44 1.13
N ASN A 60 2.43 0.79 1.34
CA ASN A 60 1.55 1.95 1.52
C ASN A 60 0.73 2.28 0.27
N GLU A 61 1.32 2.19 -0.93
CA GLU A 61 0.59 2.41 -2.17
C GLU A 61 -0.52 1.36 -2.34
N TRP A 62 -0.22 0.09 -2.06
CA TRP A 62 -1.21 -1.00 -2.11
C TRP A 62 -2.37 -0.78 -1.13
N ILE A 63 -2.07 -0.45 0.14
CA ILE A 63 -3.08 -0.18 1.17
C ILE A 63 -3.98 0.98 0.74
N ARG A 64 -3.38 2.10 0.31
CA ARG A 64 -4.13 3.30 -0.08
C ARG A 64 -5.15 3.03 -1.18
N ILE A 65 -4.80 2.20 -2.16
CA ILE A 65 -5.70 1.87 -3.27
C ILE A 65 -6.85 0.98 -2.81
N ASN A 66 -6.54 -0.05 -2.02
CA ASN A 66 -7.58 -0.92 -1.47
C ASN A 66 -8.55 -0.14 -0.58
N THR A 67 -8.05 0.77 0.25
CA THR A 67 -8.88 1.68 1.06
C THR A 67 -9.80 2.51 0.17
N ARG A 68 -9.28 3.15 -0.88
CA ARG A 68 -10.09 3.97 -1.79
C ARG A 68 -11.17 3.14 -2.51
N GLN A 69 -10.85 1.93 -2.95
CA GLN A 69 -11.84 1.04 -3.58
C GLN A 69 -12.91 0.60 -2.58
N LEU A 70 -12.53 0.29 -1.34
CA LEU A 70 -13.48 -0.04 -0.28
C LEU A 70 -14.41 1.13 0.04
N GLU A 71 -13.86 2.35 0.11
CA GLU A 71 -14.66 3.57 0.30
C GLU A 71 -15.65 3.77 -0.85
N ALA A 72 -15.24 3.54 -2.10
CA ALA A 72 -16.13 3.64 -3.26
C ALA A 72 -17.25 2.58 -3.23
N ILE A 73 -16.93 1.34 -2.84
CA ILE A 73 -17.92 0.27 -2.65
C ILE A 73 -18.90 0.64 -1.55
N ASN A 74 -18.41 1.08 -0.38
CA ASN A 74 -19.25 1.49 0.74
C ASN A 74 -20.16 2.67 0.38
N ALA A 75 -19.66 3.63 -0.40
CA ALA A 75 -20.46 4.74 -0.91
C ALA A 75 -21.56 4.27 -1.88
N GLU A 76 -21.28 3.28 -2.73
CA GLU A 76 -22.28 2.67 -3.60
C GLU A 76 -23.34 1.88 -2.82
N LEU A 77 -22.93 1.08 -1.83
CA LEU A 77 -23.86 0.34 -0.97
C LEU A 77 -24.80 1.27 -0.22
N ARG A 78 -24.25 2.34 0.36
CA ARG A 78 -25.04 3.39 1.03
C ARG A 78 -26.03 4.07 0.07
N ARG A 79 -25.64 4.33 -1.18
CA ARG A 79 -26.56 4.87 -2.21
C ARG A 79 -27.70 3.90 -2.54
N ARG A 80 -27.45 2.60 -2.47
CA ARG A 80 -28.45 1.54 -2.69
C ARG A 80 -29.27 1.20 -1.45
N ASN A 81 -28.99 1.84 -0.32
CA ASN A 81 -29.60 1.56 0.98
C ASN A 81 -29.42 0.09 1.41
N LEU A 82 -28.26 -0.49 1.09
CA LEU A 82 -27.81 -1.84 1.44
C LEU A 82 -26.71 -1.81 2.50
#